data_AF-A0A7C6WIZ5-F1
#
_entry.id   AF-A0A7C6WIZ5-F1
#
_cell.length_a   1.000
_cell.length_b   1.000
_cell.length_c   1.000
_cell.angle_alpha   90.00
_cell.angle_beta   90.00
_cell.angle_gamma   90.00
#
_symmetry.space_group_name_H-M   'P 1'
#
loop_
_entity.id
_entity.type
_entity.pdbx_description
1 polymer ?
#
loop_
_entity_poly.entity_id
_entity_poly.type
_entity_poly.pdbx_seq_one_letter_code
_entity_poly.pdbx_strand_id
1 'polypeptide(L)'
;SNMIAATAVSRDKHQIDANLSMPFAYDQQLLVKAAVGSFMSLIVSYLILFIILIFSPNLWFLILSALIPCFIVTYVSNLLSVYIDALFPKLRWQNEQEAVKNNFNGVIALFGSWTVVGGLVALYVLLTPPLLVFSSIILLVFILIGFLIQQLIKRQVTSLKEKLV
;
A
#
# COMPACT_ATOMS: atom_id res chain seq x y z
N SER A 1 -1.22 2.35 -4.30
CA SER A 1 -2.17 2.29 -3.19
C SER A 1 -3.56 2.64 -3.68
N ASN A 2 -4.61 2.36 -2.90
CA ASN A 2 -5.98 2.76 -3.22
C ASN A 2 -6.78 3.06 -1.96
N MET A 3 -8.01 3.54 -2.14
CA MET A 3 -8.91 3.88 -1.03
C MET A 3 -9.40 2.67 -0.24
N ILE A 4 -9.30 1.45 -0.78
CA ILE A 4 -9.62 0.22 -0.04
C ILE A 4 -8.62 0.04 1.10
N ALA A 5 -7.33 0.19 0.79
CA ALA A 5 -6.26 0.09 1.78
C ALA A 5 -6.17 1.35 2.67
N ALA A 6 -6.30 2.55 2.09
CA ALA A 6 -6.12 3.81 2.82
C ALA A 6 -7.25 4.16 3.81
N THR A 7 -8.31 3.36 3.86
CA THR A 7 -9.46 3.54 4.78
C THR A 7 -9.84 2.25 5.50
N ALA A 8 -8.93 1.28 5.54
CA ALA A 8 -9.18 -0.07 6.03
C ALA A 8 -9.65 -0.14 7.48
N VAL A 9 -9.11 0.71 8.37
CA VAL A 9 -9.47 0.84 9.78
C VAL A 9 -10.58 1.87 9.95
N SER A 10 -10.49 3.01 9.25
CA SER A 10 -11.48 4.09 9.32
C SER A 10 -12.90 3.61 9.00
N ARG A 11 -13.05 2.71 8.03
CA ARG A 11 -14.35 2.13 7.63
C ARG A 11 -14.93 1.16 8.66
N ASP A 12 -14.09 0.55 9.49
CA ASP A 12 -14.54 -0.47 10.44
C ASP A 12 -15.16 0.11 11.69
N LYS A 13 -15.11 1.43 11.92
CA LYS A 13 -15.51 2.08 13.17
C LYS A 13 -16.76 1.49 13.84
N HIS A 14 -17.87 1.32 13.12
CA HIS A 14 -19.12 0.79 13.67
C HIS A 14 -19.14 -0.73 13.87
N GLN A 15 -18.18 -1.45 13.28
CA GLN A 15 -18.04 -2.91 13.31
C GLN A 15 -16.78 -3.33 14.08
N ILE A 16 -16.08 -2.43 14.76
CA ILE A 16 -14.84 -2.77 15.48
C ILE A 16 -15.10 -3.85 16.53
N ASP A 17 -16.16 -3.74 17.33
CA ASP A 17 -16.48 -4.74 18.36
C ASP A 17 -16.80 -6.12 17.76
N ALA A 18 -17.49 -6.12 16.61
CA ALA A 18 -17.74 -7.35 15.84
C ALA A 18 -16.43 -7.93 15.28
N ASN A 19 -15.55 -7.09 14.74
CA ASN A 19 -14.27 -7.52 14.17
C ASN A 19 -13.29 -8.01 15.26
N LEU A 20 -13.35 -7.44 16.46
CA LEU A 20 -12.55 -7.85 17.62
C LEU A 20 -13.04 -9.16 18.26
N SER A 21 -14.33 -9.48 18.12
CA SER A 21 -14.92 -10.72 18.62
C SER A 21 -14.79 -11.90 17.66
N MET A 22 -14.36 -11.67 16.41
CA MET A 22 -14.05 -12.74 15.45
C MET A 22 -12.87 -13.62 15.93
N PRO A 23 -12.81 -14.90 15.50
CA PRO A 23 -11.74 -15.83 15.90
C PRO A 23 -10.36 -15.49 15.32
N PHE A 24 -10.27 -14.51 14.42
CA PHE A 24 -9.04 -14.09 13.76
C PHE A 24 -8.52 -12.77 14.34
N ALA A 25 -7.20 -12.66 14.47
CA ALA A 25 -6.58 -11.45 15.00
C ALA A 25 -6.81 -10.25 14.06
N TYR A 26 -7.11 -9.07 14.62
CA TYR A 26 -7.47 -7.89 13.83
C TYR A 26 -6.35 -7.42 12.90
N ASP A 27 -5.08 -7.62 13.26
CA ASP A 27 -3.93 -7.35 12.37
C ASP A 27 -3.97 -8.23 11.12
N GLN A 28 -4.35 -9.50 11.24
CA GLN A 28 -4.50 -10.39 10.09
C GLN A 28 -5.65 -9.94 9.18
N GLN A 29 -6.76 -9.46 9.75
CA GLN A 29 -7.86 -8.88 8.98
C GLN A 29 -7.40 -7.65 8.17
N LEU A 30 -6.59 -6.77 8.77
CA LEU A 30 -6.01 -5.62 8.08
C LEU A 30 -5.02 -6.03 6.97
N LEU A 31 -4.22 -7.08 7.18
CA LEU A 31 -3.33 -7.62 6.15
C LEU A 31 -4.11 -8.20 4.96
N VAL A 32 -5.23 -8.88 5.21
CA VAL A 32 -6.13 -9.36 4.14
C VAL A 32 -6.70 -8.17 3.36
N LYS A 33 -7.14 -7.11 4.03
CA LYS A 33 -7.59 -5.88 3.36
C LYS A 33 -6.49 -5.23 2.52
N ALA A 34 -5.26 -5.20 3.01
CA ALA A 34 -4.11 -4.74 2.24
C ALA A 34 -3.89 -5.61 0.99
N ALA A 35 -4.03 -6.94 1.10
CA ALA A 35 -3.89 -7.86 -0.02
C ALA A 35 -5.00 -7.66 -1.07
N VAL A 36 -6.26 -7.51 -0.65
CA VAL A 36 -7.39 -7.19 -1.55
C VAL A 36 -7.18 -5.84 -2.24
N GLY A 37 -6.76 -4.82 -1.49
CA GLY A 37 -6.39 -3.52 -2.06
C GLY A 37 -5.25 -3.65 -3.08
N SER A 38 -4.25 -4.48 -2.79
CA SER A 38 -3.12 -4.74 -3.70
C SER A 38 -3.56 -5.42 -4.98
N PHE A 39 -4.44 -6.42 -4.89
CA PHE A 39 -5.00 -7.08 -6.06
C PHE A 39 -5.71 -6.10 -6.98
N MET A 40 -6.56 -5.22 -6.43
CA MET A 40 -7.23 -4.18 -7.23
C MET A 40 -6.25 -3.19 -7.87
N SER A 41 -5.21 -2.79 -7.14
CA SER A 41 -4.16 -1.94 -7.70
C SER A 41 -3.36 -2.64 -8.81
N LEU A 42 -3.08 -3.93 -8.66
CA LEU A 42 -2.29 -4.69 -9.64
C LEU A 42 -2.99 -4.82 -10.99
N ILE A 43 -4.32 -4.97 -11.00
CA ILE A 43 -5.09 -4.98 -12.25
C ILE A 43 -4.79 -3.72 -13.06
N VAL A 44 -4.86 -2.55 -12.42
CA VAL A 44 -4.60 -1.27 -13.09
C VAL A 44 -3.13 -1.14 -13.49
N SER A 45 -2.20 -1.48 -12.61
CA SER A 45 -0.76 -1.38 -12.90
C SER A 45 -0.33 -2.28 -14.06
N TYR A 46 -0.82 -3.51 -14.10
CA TYR A 46 -0.52 -4.44 -15.19
C TYR A 46 -1.22 -4.06 -16.49
N LEU A 47 -2.42 -3.50 -16.43
CA LEU A 47 -3.09 -2.94 -17.61
C LEU A 47 -2.24 -1.81 -18.23
N ILE A 48 -1.66 -0.93 -17.40
CA ILE A 48 -0.77 0.14 -17.88
C ILE A 48 0.49 -0.45 -18.52
N LEU A 49 1.13 -1.44 -17.89
CA LEU A 49 2.31 -2.12 -18.48
C LEU A 49 1.98 -2.79 -19.82
N PHE A 50 0.80 -3.40 -19.92
CA PHE A 50 0.32 -4.01 -21.16
C PHE A 50 0.09 -2.98 -22.26
N ILE A 51 -0.52 -1.83 -21.94
CA ILE A 51 -0.69 -0.72 -22.88
C ILE A 51 0.68 -0.22 -23.36
N ILE A 52 1.65 -0.04 -22.47
CA ILE A 52 3.02 0.38 -22.85
C ILE A 52 3.65 -0.65 -23.79
N LEU A 53 3.45 -1.96 -23.57
CA LEU A 53 3.96 -3.00 -24.45
C LEU A 53 3.40 -2.89 -25.88
N ILE A 54 2.11 -2.57 -26.03
CA ILE A 54 1.46 -2.40 -27.35
C ILE A 54 2.08 -1.21 -28.10
N PHE A 55 2.25 -0.06 -27.43
CA PHE A 55 2.76 1.16 -28.07
C PHE A 55 4.28 1.20 -28.18
N SER A 56 5.00 0.35 -27.44
CA SER A 56 6.47 0.32 -27.40
C SER A 56 6.98 -1.12 -27.29
N PRO A 57 6.76 -1.96 -28.33
CA PRO A 57 7.09 -3.39 -28.28
C PRO A 57 8.58 -3.67 -28.08
N ASN A 58 9.45 -2.74 -28.49
CA ASN A 58 10.90 -2.84 -28.27
C ASN A 58 11.29 -2.90 -26.78
N LEU A 59 10.40 -2.52 -25.86
CA LEU A 59 10.62 -2.54 -24.41
C LEU A 59 10.17 -3.83 -23.73
N TRP A 60 9.80 -4.88 -24.49
CA TRP A 60 9.24 -6.11 -23.94
C TRP A 60 10.07 -6.72 -22.79
N PHE A 61 11.40 -6.74 -22.93
CA PHE A 61 12.30 -7.30 -21.92
C PHE A 61 12.23 -6.50 -20.61
N LEU A 62 12.21 -5.17 -20.71
CA LEU A 62 12.08 -4.29 -19.56
C LEU A 62 10.73 -4.49 -18.86
N ILE A 63 9.65 -4.60 -19.63
CA ILE A 63 8.29 -4.80 -19.10
C ILE A 63 8.16 -6.13 -18.37
N LEU A 64 8.68 -7.22 -18.95
CA LEU A 64 8.69 -8.53 -18.29
C LEU A 64 9.51 -8.49 -17.00
N SER A 65 10.66 -7.80 -16.99
CA SER A 65 11.47 -7.64 -15.79
C SER A 65 10.78 -6.81 -14.69
N ALA A 66 9.82 -5.96 -15.06
CA ALA A 66 9.11 -5.08 -14.14
C ALA A 66 7.91 -5.74 -13.41
N LEU A 67 7.46 -6.91 -13.85
CA LEU A 67 6.26 -7.57 -13.28
C LEU A 67 6.43 -7.89 -11.78
N ILE A 68 7.52 -8.54 -11.40
CA ILE A 68 7.80 -8.91 -10.00
C ILE A 68 8.02 -7.66 -9.12
N PRO A 69 8.86 -6.69 -9.51
CA PRO A 69 8.97 -5.43 -8.78
C PRO A 69 7.63 -4.70 -8.62
N CYS A 70 6.82 -4.65 -9.67
CA CYS A 70 5.51 -4.01 -9.65
C CYS A 70 4.57 -4.66 -8.62
N PHE A 71 4.56 -6.01 -8.56
CA PHE A 71 3.84 -6.75 -7.53
C PHE A 71 4.24 -6.33 -6.12
N ILE A 72 5.53 -6.38 -5.82
CA ILE A 72 6.08 -6.10 -4.49
C ILE A 72 5.81 -4.66 -4.08
N VAL A 73 6.14 -3.69 -4.95
CA VAL A 73 5.95 -2.26 -4.66
C VAL A 73 4.48 -1.93 -4.45
N THR A 74 3.58 -2.52 -5.23
CA THR A 74 2.14 -2.33 -5.08
C THR A 74 1.64 -2.88 -3.75
N TYR A 75 2.12 -4.06 -3.35
CA TYR A 75 1.77 -4.66 -2.07
C TYR A 75 2.25 -3.80 -0.89
N VAL A 76 3.51 -3.39 -0.91
CA VAL A 76 4.11 -2.54 0.14
C VAL A 76 3.41 -1.18 0.22
N SER A 77 3.05 -0.58 -0.92
CA SER A 77 2.31 0.69 -0.94
C SER A 77 0.94 0.59 -0.28
N ASN A 78 0.23 -0.53 -0.47
CA ASN A 78 -1.06 -0.75 0.17
C ASN A 78 -0.90 -1.10 1.66
N LEU A 79 0.12 -1.85 2.05
CA LEU A 79 0.47 -2.05 3.47
C LEU A 79 0.75 -0.71 4.17
N LEU A 80 1.53 0.17 3.53
CA LEU A 80 1.81 1.50 4.07
C LEU A 80 0.52 2.32 4.23
N SER A 81 -0.41 2.21 3.29
CA SER A 81 -1.69 2.92 3.35
C SER A 81 -2.56 2.42 4.51
N VAL A 82 -2.61 1.10 4.73
CA VAL A 82 -3.28 0.50 5.90
C VAL A 82 -2.62 0.94 7.20
N TYR A 83 -1.28 0.99 7.23
CA TYR A 83 -0.54 1.42 8.41
C TYR A 83 -0.80 2.89 8.75
N ILE A 84 -0.80 3.78 7.76
CA ILE A 84 -1.14 5.20 7.94
C ILE A 84 -2.57 5.33 8.48
N ASP A 85 -3.51 4.56 7.93
CA ASP A 85 -4.89 4.56 8.40
C ASP A 85 -5.04 4.01 9.83
N ALA A 86 -4.21 3.05 10.22
CA ALA A 86 -4.14 2.56 11.60
C ALA A 86 -3.52 3.59 12.57
N LEU A 87 -2.60 4.44 12.12
CA LEU A 87 -2.02 5.52 12.93
C LEU A 87 -3.00 6.67 13.14
N PHE A 88 -3.71 7.06 12.08
CA PHE A 88 -4.60 8.21 12.08
C PHE A 88 -6.01 7.83 11.59
N PRO A 89 -6.72 6.92 12.29
CA PRO A 89 -8.01 6.45 11.83
C PRO A 89 -9.04 7.58 11.90
N LYS A 90 -9.76 7.80 10.81
CA LYS A 90 -10.91 8.70 10.78
C LYS A 90 -12.11 7.98 11.36
N LEU A 91 -12.29 8.08 12.68
CA LEU A 91 -13.42 7.46 13.41
C LEU A 91 -14.67 8.36 13.49
N ARG A 92 -14.53 9.66 13.20
CA ARG A 92 -15.65 10.62 13.23
C ARG A 92 -16.19 10.82 11.81
N TRP A 93 -17.18 10.01 11.46
CA TRP A 93 -17.97 10.13 10.23
C TRP A 93 -19.42 9.72 10.51
N GLN A 94 -20.37 10.33 9.79
CA GLN A 94 -21.81 10.10 9.95
C GLN A 94 -22.35 9.08 8.94
N ASN A 95 -21.74 9.00 7.75
CA ASN A 95 -22.06 8.02 6.73
C ASN A 95 -20.80 7.32 6.21
N GLU A 96 -20.94 6.12 5.67
CA GLU A 96 -19.79 5.33 5.17
C GLU A 96 -19.05 6.05 4.03
N GLN A 97 -19.76 6.88 3.26
CA GLN A 97 -19.14 7.65 2.17
C GLN A 97 -18.15 8.69 2.69
N GLU A 98 -18.38 9.30 3.85
CA GLU A 98 -17.47 10.26 4.51
C GLU A 98 -16.21 9.59 5.05
N ALA A 99 -16.30 8.33 5.47
CA ALA A 99 -15.17 7.52 5.89
C ALA A 99 -14.19 7.24 4.74
N VAL A 100 -14.72 7.24 3.51
CA VAL A 100 -13.95 6.98 2.29
C VAL A 100 -13.57 8.28 1.57
N LYS A 101 -14.54 9.04 1.06
CA LYS A 101 -14.30 10.18 0.15
C LYS A 101 -13.66 11.39 0.82
N ASN A 102 -13.91 11.58 2.11
CA ASN A 102 -13.37 12.71 2.87
C ASN A 102 -12.21 12.27 3.79
N ASN A 103 -11.52 11.18 3.46
CA ASN A 103 -10.41 10.68 4.26
C ASN A 103 -9.07 11.18 3.72
N PHE A 104 -8.42 12.03 4.52
CA PHE A 104 -7.15 12.64 4.15
C PHE A 104 -6.00 11.61 4.11
N ASN A 105 -6.14 10.44 4.74
CA ASN A 105 -5.17 9.34 4.63
C ASN A 105 -5.01 8.87 3.17
N GLY A 106 -6.08 8.91 2.38
CA GLY A 106 -6.01 8.64 0.94
C GLY A 106 -5.16 9.66 0.18
N VAL A 107 -5.26 10.93 0.55
CA VAL A 107 -4.46 12.02 -0.03
C VAL A 107 -2.99 11.89 0.36
N ILE A 108 -2.71 11.58 1.63
CA ILE A 108 -1.35 11.32 2.12
C ILE A 108 -0.75 10.11 1.39
N ALA A 109 -1.50 9.03 1.23
CA ALA A 109 -1.04 7.84 0.51
C ALA A 109 -0.73 8.14 -0.97
N LEU A 110 -1.53 9.01 -1.62
CA LEU A 110 -1.28 9.47 -2.98
C LEU A 110 0.02 10.27 -3.07
N PHE A 111 0.13 11.41 -2.37
CA PHE A 111 1.32 12.26 -2.47
C PHE A 111 2.59 11.58 -1.93
N GLY A 112 2.45 10.75 -0.90
CA GLY A 112 3.53 9.91 -0.40
C GLY A 112 4.06 8.96 -1.48
N SER A 113 3.17 8.29 -2.22
CA SER A 113 3.59 7.41 -3.33
C SER A 113 4.32 8.17 -4.45
N TRP A 114 3.84 9.37 -4.81
CA TRP A 114 4.51 10.21 -5.81
C TRP A 114 5.88 10.72 -5.35
N THR A 115 6.01 11.05 -4.06
CA THR A 115 7.28 11.47 -3.47
C THR A 115 8.31 10.34 -3.55
N VAL A 116 7.91 9.09 -3.26
CA VAL A 116 8.79 7.92 -3.39
C VAL A 116 9.21 7.72 -4.84
N VAL A 117 8.27 7.79 -5.80
CA VAL A 117 8.59 7.65 -7.23
C VAL A 117 9.57 8.75 -7.68
N GLY A 118 9.26 10.01 -7.38
CA GLY A 118 10.12 11.14 -7.73
C GLY A 118 11.52 11.03 -7.11
N GLY A 119 11.60 10.62 -5.84
CA GLY A 119 12.87 10.40 -5.15
C GLY A 119 13.71 9.29 -5.76
N LEU A 120 13.09 8.16 -6.14
CA LEU A 120 13.79 7.05 -6.80
C LEU A 120 14.30 7.44 -8.19
N VAL A 121 13.50 8.18 -8.96
CA VAL A 121 13.92 8.70 -10.27
C VAL A 121 15.07 9.69 -10.11
N ALA A 122 14.98 10.64 -9.18
CA ALA A 122 16.04 11.59 -8.91
C ALA A 122 17.34 10.89 -8.48
N LEU A 123 17.24 9.89 -7.58
CA LEU A 123 18.38 9.10 -7.14
C LEU A 123 19.05 8.35 -8.30
N TYR A 124 18.25 7.74 -9.18
CA TYR A 124 18.77 7.05 -10.36
C TYR A 124 19.49 8.02 -11.32
N VAL A 125 18.92 9.19 -11.58
CA VAL A 125 19.52 10.20 -12.47
C VAL A 125 20.81 10.78 -11.89
N LEU A 126 20.88 10.99 -10.58
CA LEU A 126 22.08 11.56 -9.92
C LEU A 126 23.24 10.57 -9.84
N LEU A 127 22.95 9.30 -9.58
CA LEU A 127 23.98 8.28 -9.38
C LEU A 127 24.31 7.50 -10.66
N THR A 128 23.39 7.47 -11.63
CA THR A 128 23.48 6.69 -12.88
C THR A 128 24.00 5.24 -12.70
N PRO A 129 23.53 4.49 -11.69
CA PRO A 129 24.01 3.13 -11.45
C PRO A 129 23.56 2.20 -12.58
N PRO A 130 24.21 1.03 -12.76
CA PRO A 130 23.70 0.00 -13.64
C PRO A 130 22.26 -0.36 -13.26
N LEU A 131 21.34 -0.28 -14.23
CA LEU A 131 19.90 -0.42 -14.00
C LEU A 131 19.52 -1.68 -13.22
N LEU A 132 20.17 -2.80 -13.53
CA LEU A 132 19.91 -4.09 -12.90
C LEU A 132 20.35 -4.13 -11.42
N VAL A 133 21.48 -3.48 -11.11
CA VAL A 133 21.97 -3.37 -9.72
C VAL A 133 21.03 -2.48 -8.91
N PHE A 134 20.65 -1.33 -9.48
CA PHE A 134 19.74 -0.40 -8.83
C PHE A 134 18.36 -1.02 -8.56
N SER A 135 17.76 -1.64 -9.57
CA SER A 135 16.43 -2.26 -9.43
C SER A 135 16.43 -3.40 -8.40
N SER A 136 17.51 -4.20 -8.36
CA SER A 136 17.68 -5.30 -7.41
C SER A 136 17.83 -4.80 -5.96
N ILE A 137 18.61 -3.74 -5.74
CA ILE A 137 18.75 -3.10 -4.43
C ILE A 137 17.43 -2.49 -3.97
N ILE A 138 16.76 -1.74 -4.84
CA ILE A 138 15.45 -1.14 -4.52
C ILE A 138 14.43 -2.22 -4.19
N LEU A 139 14.38 -3.32 -4.95
CA LEU A 139 13.49 -4.44 -4.66
C LEU A 139 13.75 -5.03 -3.27
N LEU A 140 15.01 -5.26 -2.91
CA LEU A 140 15.39 -5.74 -1.57
C LEU A 140 14.92 -4.76 -0.49
N VAL A 141 15.15 -3.47 -0.68
CA VAL A 141 14.71 -2.41 0.26
C VAL A 141 13.19 -2.44 0.44
N PHE A 142 12.41 -2.55 -0.65
CA PHE A 142 10.95 -2.64 -0.55
C PHE A 142 10.47 -3.90 0.19
N ILE A 143 11.13 -5.04 0.00
CA ILE A 143 10.81 -6.27 0.75
C ILE A 143 11.05 -6.05 2.26
N LEU A 144 12.19 -5.47 2.62
CA LEU A 144 12.52 -5.19 4.03
C LEU A 144 11.53 -4.19 4.65
N ILE A 145 11.19 -3.13 3.93
CA ILE A 145 10.18 -2.15 4.35
C ILE A 145 8.81 -2.83 4.50
N GLY A 146 8.43 -3.71 3.57
CA GLY A 146 7.18 -4.47 3.66
C GLY A 146 7.11 -5.31 4.93
N PHE A 147 8.17 -6.05 5.24
CA PHE A 147 8.26 -6.82 6.49
C PHE A 147 8.18 -5.92 7.72
N LEU A 148 8.90 -4.80 7.74
CA LEU A 148 8.86 -3.84 8.83
C LEU A 148 7.45 -3.29 9.06
N ILE A 149 6.76 -2.86 8.00
CA ILE A 149 5.40 -2.31 8.09
C ILE A 149 4.43 -3.35 8.66
N GLN A 150 4.54 -4.62 8.28
CA GLN A 150 3.71 -5.67 8.88
C GLN A 150 3.90 -5.78 10.40
N GLN A 151 5.14 -5.65 10.89
CA GLN A 151 5.41 -5.64 12.34
C GLN A 151 4.86 -4.38 13.00
N LEU A 152 4.93 -3.22 12.33
CA LEU A 152 4.38 -1.97 12.84
C LEU A 152 2.84 -1.97 12.90
N ILE A 153 2.17 -2.58 11.92
CA ILE A 153 0.71 -2.78 11.94
C ILE A 153 0.32 -3.61 13.15
N LYS A 154 1.02 -4.72 13.41
CA LYS A 154 0.76 -5.57 14.58
C LYS A 154 0.85 -4.78 15.89
N ARG A 155 1.92 -3.99 16.05
CA ARG A 155 2.11 -3.13 17.23
C ARG A 155 1.00 -2.08 17.37
N GLN A 156 0.60 -1.45 16.25
CA GLN A 156 -0.44 -0.44 16.31
C GLN A 156 -1.83 -1.00 16.58
N VAL A 157 -2.15 -2.18 16.05
CA VAL A 157 -3.41 -2.84 16.37
C VAL A 157 -3.53 -3.13 17.86
N THR A 158 -2.45 -3.57 18.52
CA THR A 158 -2.45 -3.74 19.98
C THR A 158 -2.74 -2.43 20.71
N SER A 159 -2.08 -1.33 20.32
CA SER A 159 -2.33 -0.01 20.92
C SER A 159 -3.74 0.53 20.66
N LEU A 160 -4.33 0.23 19.49
CA LEU A 160 -5.70 0.63 19.18
C LEU A 160 -6.72 -0.10 20.06
N LYS A 161 -6.49 -1.40 20.34
CA LYS A 161 -7.36 -2.16 21.25
C LYS A 161 -7.38 -1.56 22.65
N GLU A 162 -6.22 -1.15 23.16
CA GLU A 162 -6.11 -0.49 24.47
C GLU A 162 -6.83 0.87 24.56
N LYS A 163 -7.08 1.54 23.42
CA LYS A 163 -7.78 2.83 23.38
C LYS A 163 -9.28 2.71 23.16
N LEU A 164 -9.75 1.56 22.70
CA LEU A 164 -11.13 1.31 22.31
C LEU A 164 -11.91 0.48 23.34
N VAL A 165 -11.19 -0.18 24.27
CA VAL A 165 -11.72 -0.83 25.48
C VAL A 165 -11.55 0.11 26.66
#